data_AF-A0A150GTF3-F1
#
_entry.id   AF-A0A150GTF3-F1
#
_cell.length_a   1.000
_cell.length_b   1.000
_cell.length_c   1.000
_cell.angle_alpha   90.00
_cell.angle_beta   90.00
_cell.angle_gamma   90.00
#
_symmetry.space_group_name_H-M   'P 1'
#
loop_
_entity.id
_entity.type
_entity.pdbx_description
1 polymer ?
#
loop_
_entity_poly.entity_id
_entity_poly.type
_entity_poly.pdbx_seq_one_letter_code
_entity_poly.pdbx_strand_id
1 'polypeptide(L)'
;MRVYPDSELSRWKLEQAEQVYASSQREPLGHGYVRGHKIPGGLGTERPFGIPYDAKGKDLARQAATVIFPTDRPAEEDPATQQLYVRSHGDYGPGEQRRRNYDWGATGVDPNSHRFGAIDRDPERDGVRRAVQPALDPALQPPKVLPKLHEDYKATSTDYLGRPKQLGTGDRALPPDHTFGVPSLRKGREPGVGELLATGYGAREQDPDSDLGKSLREGFRNTTRPGDEGRSFGVPTIRTDLKLPRLRSVANPRNYGNESDAGQVLRPPLAADLGISDEAFVALRPKEDIRQLVNEAGLTLTDAEFDAAWELAAEADGAGAAAAAGEEVSAGTSGRPRACIDTFFRARHHMLAQTLHVPPPF
;
A
#
# COMPACT_ATOMS: atom_id res chain seq x y z
N MET A 1 -15.85 181.53 81.37
CA MET A 1 -16.86 181.94 80.37
C MET A 1 -17.82 180.77 80.15
N ARG A 2 -19.14 180.97 80.19
CA ARG A 2 -20.13 179.94 79.82
C ARG A 2 -20.43 180.05 78.31
N VAL A 3 -20.32 178.93 77.58
CA VAL A 3 -20.35 178.88 76.10
C VAL A 3 -21.73 178.52 75.53
N TYR A 4 -22.55 177.74 76.25
CA TYR A 4 -23.89 177.36 75.81
C TYR A 4 -24.98 177.96 76.71
N PRO A 5 -26.19 178.21 76.17
CA PRO A 5 -27.35 178.61 76.98
C PRO A 5 -27.87 177.45 77.83
N ASP A 6 -28.42 177.78 79.01
CA ASP A 6 -28.87 176.80 80.01
C ASP A 6 -30.29 176.24 79.74
N SER A 7 -31.06 176.84 78.84
CA SER A 7 -32.40 176.34 78.48
C SER A 7 -32.36 175.33 77.32
N GLU A 8 -33.06 174.20 77.45
CA GLU A 8 -33.12 173.13 76.44
C GLU A 8 -33.72 173.59 75.11
N LEU A 9 -34.77 174.41 75.13
CA LEU A 9 -35.35 174.97 73.89
C LEU A 9 -34.29 175.72 73.08
N SER A 10 -33.40 176.43 73.76
CA SER A 10 -32.32 177.17 73.11
C SER A 10 -31.21 176.25 72.60
N ARG A 11 -30.96 175.09 73.24
CA ARG A 11 -30.02 174.07 72.76
C ARG A 11 -30.56 173.35 71.52
N TRP A 12 -31.83 172.96 71.51
CA TRP A 12 -32.45 172.38 70.32
C TRP A 12 -32.51 173.40 69.17
N LYS A 13 -32.85 174.67 69.45
CA LYS A 13 -32.76 175.72 68.44
C LYS A 13 -31.34 175.90 67.91
N LEU A 14 -30.32 175.77 68.77
CA LEU A 14 -28.93 175.75 68.34
C LEU A 14 -28.67 174.55 67.42
N GLU A 15 -29.01 173.33 67.82
CA GLU A 15 -28.83 172.15 66.97
C GLU A 15 -29.62 172.24 65.66
N GLN A 16 -30.84 172.77 65.66
CA GLN A 16 -31.63 173.01 64.46
C GLN A 16 -30.97 174.07 63.56
N ALA A 17 -30.41 175.13 64.16
CA ALA A 17 -29.65 176.14 63.41
C ALA A 17 -28.35 175.55 62.85
N GLU A 18 -27.67 174.70 63.61
CA GLU A 18 -26.41 174.04 63.27
C GLU A 18 -26.59 172.79 62.38
N GLN A 19 -27.83 172.31 62.18
CA GLN A 19 -28.16 171.24 61.23
C GLN A 19 -27.89 171.64 59.79
N VAL A 20 -27.73 172.93 59.49
CA VAL A 20 -27.27 173.39 58.18
C VAL A 20 -25.79 173.02 57.94
N TYR A 21 -25.01 172.81 58.99
CA TYR A 21 -23.59 172.50 58.85
C TYR A 21 -23.37 171.08 58.33
N ALA A 22 -22.38 170.98 57.44
CA ALA A 22 -22.02 169.72 56.83
C ALA A 22 -21.54 168.67 57.85
N SER A 23 -20.90 169.09 58.95
CA SER A 23 -20.49 168.19 60.04
C SER A 23 -21.71 167.57 60.73
N SER A 24 -22.69 168.37 61.11
CA SER A 24 -23.91 167.92 61.80
C SER A 24 -24.73 166.92 60.97
N GLN A 25 -24.77 167.08 59.64
CA GLN A 25 -25.48 166.14 58.76
C GLN A 25 -24.68 164.86 58.46
N ARG A 26 -23.34 164.94 58.39
CA ARG A 26 -22.48 163.81 57.99
C ARG A 26 -22.02 162.96 59.16
N GLU A 27 -21.92 163.54 60.34
CA GLU A 27 -21.46 162.88 61.56
C GLU A 27 -22.51 162.98 62.70
N PRO A 28 -23.78 162.58 62.46
CA PRO A 28 -24.77 162.53 63.53
C PRO A 28 -24.38 161.43 64.53
N LEU A 29 -24.23 161.78 65.80
CA LEU A 29 -23.79 160.83 66.83
C LEU A 29 -24.76 159.64 66.94
N GLY A 30 -24.25 158.42 66.78
CA GLY A 30 -25.03 157.19 66.90
C GLY A 30 -25.84 156.79 65.65
N HIS A 31 -25.84 157.60 64.59
CA HIS A 31 -26.43 157.26 63.30
C HIS A 31 -25.40 157.34 62.19
N GLY A 32 -25.53 156.46 61.19
CA GLY A 32 -24.75 156.61 59.97
C GLY A 32 -25.22 157.81 59.17
N TYR A 33 -24.36 158.30 58.27
CA TYR A 33 -24.75 159.37 57.35
C TYR A 33 -25.97 158.96 56.51
N VAL A 34 -27.09 159.64 56.73
CA VAL A 34 -28.31 159.42 55.94
C VAL A 34 -28.23 160.29 54.69
N ARG A 35 -27.95 159.65 53.55
CA ARG A 35 -27.77 160.32 52.24
C ARG A 35 -29.06 160.87 51.61
N GLY A 36 -30.22 160.72 52.27
CA GLY A 36 -31.52 161.21 51.79
C GLY A 36 -32.09 160.48 50.56
N HIS A 37 -31.59 159.29 50.23
CA HIS A 37 -32.09 158.52 49.08
C HIS A 37 -33.51 157.97 49.33
N LYS A 38 -34.39 158.05 48.32
CA LYS A 38 -35.73 157.44 48.36
C LYS A 38 -35.60 155.95 47.97
N ILE A 39 -35.64 155.07 48.96
CA ILE A 39 -35.54 153.62 48.74
C ILE A 39 -36.91 153.07 48.28
N PRO A 40 -36.98 152.19 47.26
CA PRO A 40 -38.22 151.55 46.84
C PRO A 40 -38.90 150.76 47.97
N GLY A 41 -40.23 150.86 48.07
CA GLY A 41 -41.01 150.18 49.11
C GLY A 41 -40.73 148.67 49.18
N GLY A 42 -40.59 148.16 50.40
CA GLY A 42 -40.31 146.74 50.68
C GLY A 42 -38.83 146.35 50.61
N LEU A 43 -37.94 147.20 50.08
CA LEU A 43 -36.50 146.92 50.04
C LEU A 43 -35.87 147.24 51.41
N GLY A 44 -35.38 146.21 52.10
CA GLY A 44 -34.91 146.29 53.48
C GLY A 44 -35.93 145.82 54.52
N THR A 45 -37.17 145.49 54.11
CA THR A 45 -38.18 144.85 54.97
C THR A 45 -38.61 143.49 54.41
N GLU A 46 -39.32 143.46 53.28
CA GLU A 46 -39.84 142.23 52.65
C GLU A 46 -38.81 141.56 51.74
N ARG A 47 -38.03 142.38 51.02
CA ARG A 47 -36.99 141.91 50.11
C ARG A 47 -35.63 142.30 50.66
N PRO A 48 -34.68 141.35 50.74
CA PRO A 48 -33.31 141.69 51.05
C PRO A 48 -32.70 142.52 49.90
N PHE A 49 -31.65 143.26 50.20
CA PHE A 49 -30.86 143.95 49.19
C PHE A 49 -30.01 142.94 48.40
N GLY A 50 -29.82 143.16 47.09
CA GLY A 50 -29.06 142.29 46.19
C GLY A 50 -29.92 141.54 45.16
N ILE A 51 -29.28 140.76 44.29
CA ILE A 51 -29.96 139.94 43.28
C ILE A 51 -30.27 138.56 43.89
N PRO A 52 -31.54 138.16 44.01
CA PRO A 52 -31.87 136.84 44.52
C PRO A 52 -31.58 135.77 43.46
N TYR A 53 -30.75 134.79 43.81
CA TYR A 53 -30.66 133.51 43.10
C TYR A 53 -31.18 132.42 44.03
N ASP A 54 -32.14 131.63 43.56
CA ASP A 54 -32.75 130.58 44.39
C ASP A 54 -31.84 129.35 44.44
N ALA A 55 -30.81 129.43 45.28
CA ALA A 55 -29.85 128.35 45.48
C ALA A 55 -30.57 127.05 45.91
N LYS A 56 -31.49 127.16 46.86
CA LYS A 56 -32.22 126.00 47.40
C LYS A 56 -33.19 125.41 46.37
N GLY A 57 -33.93 126.25 45.65
CA GLY A 57 -34.85 125.79 44.60
C GLY A 57 -34.12 125.11 43.44
N LYS A 58 -32.99 125.68 42.99
CA LYS A 58 -32.19 125.09 41.90
C LYS A 58 -31.52 123.77 42.30
N ASP A 59 -31.01 123.66 43.53
CA ASP A 59 -30.47 122.40 44.03
C ASP A 59 -31.55 121.33 44.19
N LEU A 60 -32.76 121.71 44.62
CA LEU A 60 -33.89 120.79 44.74
C LEU A 60 -34.38 120.29 43.38
N ALA A 61 -34.33 121.13 42.35
CA ALA A 61 -34.69 120.77 40.97
C ALA A 61 -33.73 119.74 40.35
N ARG A 62 -32.49 119.61 40.86
CA ARG A 62 -31.49 118.60 40.45
C ARG A 62 -31.31 118.45 38.93
N GLN A 63 -31.43 119.53 38.18
CA GLN A 63 -31.31 119.55 36.71
C GLN A 63 -30.00 118.92 36.17
N ALA A 64 -28.91 118.97 36.94
CA ALA A 64 -27.66 118.30 36.57
C ALA A 64 -27.80 116.77 36.46
N ALA A 65 -28.68 116.16 37.26
CA ALA A 65 -28.94 114.72 37.20
C ALA A 65 -29.58 114.32 35.86
N THR A 66 -30.54 115.10 35.36
CA THR A 66 -31.20 114.86 34.07
C THR A 66 -30.24 115.02 32.89
N VAL A 67 -29.28 115.93 32.98
CA VAL A 67 -28.28 116.12 31.90
C VAL A 67 -27.26 114.99 31.87
N ILE A 68 -26.78 114.54 33.03
CA ILE A 68 -25.81 113.43 33.12
C ILE A 68 -26.49 112.10 32.78
N PHE A 69 -27.73 111.92 33.23
CA PHE A 69 -28.55 110.73 33.01
C PHE A 69 -29.86 111.16 32.35
N PRO A 70 -29.92 111.19 31.00
CA PRO A 70 -31.10 111.63 30.26
C PRO A 70 -32.21 110.58 30.31
N THR A 71 -32.87 110.47 31.46
CA THR A 71 -33.98 109.54 31.70
C THR A 71 -35.24 109.91 30.91
N ASP A 72 -35.32 111.15 30.45
CA ASP A 72 -36.38 111.68 29.59
C ASP A 72 -36.23 111.25 28.12
N ARG A 73 -35.02 110.81 27.71
CA ARG A 73 -34.77 110.24 26.40
C ARG A 73 -34.91 108.72 26.46
N PRO A 74 -35.72 108.09 25.59
CA PRO A 74 -35.74 106.63 25.50
C PRO A 74 -34.35 106.14 25.09
N ALA A 75 -33.90 105.04 25.67
CA ALA A 75 -32.72 104.33 25.16
C ALA A 75 -33.03 103.94 23.70
N GLU A 76 -32.21 104.42 22.76
CA GLU A 76 -32.40 104.14 21.34
C GLU A 76 -32.08 102.68 21.07
N GLU A 77 -33.12 101.84 20.98
CA GLU A 77 -33.00 100.43 20.60
C GLU A 77 -34.08 100.08 19.56
N ASP A 78 -34.02 100.74 18.40
CA ASP A 78 -34.71 100.22 17.23
C ASP A 78 -33.82 99.15 16.58
N PRO A 79 -34.14 97.85 16.73
CA PRO A 79 -33.29 96.76 16.25
C PRO A 79 -33.14 96.77 14.72
N ALA A 80 -34.12 97.32 14.00
CA ALA A 80 -34.06 97.49 12.56
C ALA A 80 -33.02 98.55 12.15
N THR A 81 -32.95 99.67 12.89
CA THR A 81 -31.99 100.74 12.65
C THR A 81 -30.57 100.27 12.96
N GLN A 82 -30.39 99.50 14.04
CA GLN A 82 -29.11 98.87 14.37
C GLN A 82 -28.62 97.94 13.25
N GLN A 83 -29.50 97.10 12.68
CA GLN A 83 -29.15 96.22 11.54
C GLN A 83 -28.69 97.02 10.29
N LEU A 84 -29.25 98.22 10.07
CA LEU A 84 -28.81 99.11 8.98
C LEU A 84 -27.42 99.68 9.23
N TYR A 85 -27.10 100.09 10.47
CA TYR A 85 -25.75 100.54 10.84
C TYR A 85 -24.71 99.44 10.73
N VAL A 86 -25.03 98.22 11.19
CA VAL A 86 -24.21 97.02 11.01
C VAL A 86 -23.88 96.80 9.53
N ARG A 87 -24.86 96.95 8.63
CA ARG A 87 -24.67 96.75 7.18
C ARG A 87 -23.87 97.86 6.51
N SER A 88 -24.11 99.12 6.88
CA SER A 88 -23.55 100.30 6.20
C SER A 88 -22.16 100.70 6.71
N HIS A 89 -21.96 100.68 8.03
CA HIS A 89 -20.75 101.17 8.69
C HIS A 89 -19.91 100.05 9.32
N GLY A 90 -20.42 98.82 9.36
CA GLY A 90 -19.73 97.71 10.01
C GLY A 90 -19.64 97.87 11.53
N ASP A 91 -20.58 98.62 12.11
CA ASP A 91 -20.68 98.86 13.55
C ASP A 91 -21.46 97.71 14.21
N TYR A 92 -20.74 96.75 14.79
CA TYR A 92 -21.29 95.55 15.40
C TYR A 92 -21.41 95.70 16.91
N GLY A 93 -22.41 95.05 17.51
CA GLY A 93 -22.47 94.93 18.95
C GLY A 93 -21.27 94.14 19.50
N PRO A 94 -20.79 94.46 20.71
CA PRO A 94 -19.73 93.67 21.35
C PRO A 94 -20.11 92.18 21.43
N GLY A 95 -19.28 91.30 20.87
CA GLY A 95 -19.49 89.84 20.89
C GLY A 95 -20.37 89.28 19.76
N GLU A 96 -20.85 90.12 18.84
CA GLU A 96 -21.63 89.66 17.69
C GLU A 96 -20.73 89.14 16.55
N GLN A 97 -21.09 88.00 15.97
CA GLN A 97 -20.44 87.49 14.76
C GLN A 97 -21.05 88.11 13.51
N ARG A 98 -20.20 88.39 12.52
CA ARG A 98 -20.62 88.89 11.21
C ARG A 98 -21.48 87.85 10.48
N ARG A 99 -22.77 88.14 10.33
CA ARG A 99 -23.69 87.34 9.51
C ARG A 99 -23.43 87.63 8.02
N ARG A 100 -23.19 86.57 7.25
CA ARG A 100 -22.88 86.65 5.80
C ARG A 100 -24.05 86.32 4.88
N ASN A 101 -25.25 86.09 5.43
CA ASN A 101 -26.48 85.72 4.70
C ASN A 101 -26.30 84.50 3.76
N TYR A 102 -25.56 83.48 4.21
CA TYR A 102 -25.54 82.20 3.50
C TYR A 102 -26.88 81.48 3.63
N ASP A 103 -27.30 80.82 2.54
CA ASP A 103 -28.45 79.92 2.55
C ASP A 103 -28.03 78.53 3.07
N TRP A 104 -28.16 78.34 4.37
CA TRP A 104 -27.88 77.07 5.03
C TRP A 104 -28.97 76.01 4.81
N GLY A 105 -30.16 76.40 4.35
CA GLY A 105 -31.24 75.47 4.03
C GLY A 105 -30.93 74.64 2.78
N ALA A 106 -30.33 75.27 1.76
CA ALA A 106 -29.92 74.61 0.53
C ALA A 106 -28.82 73.54 0.74
N THR A 107 -28.02 73.64 1.80
CA THR A 107 -26.91 72.69 2.08
C THR A 107 -27.32 71.54 2.99
N GLY A 108 -28.48 71.61 3.65
CA GLY A 108 -28.91 70.61 4.64
C GLY A 108 -28.05 70.57 5.90
N VAL A 109 -27.26 71.62 6.15
CA VAL A 109 -26.30 71.72 7.27
C VAL A 109 -26.78 72.78 8.25
N ASP A 110 -26.93 72.41 9.52
CA ASP A 110 -27.17 73.36 10.61
C ASP A 110 -25.83 73.92 11.13
N PRO A 111 -25.59 75.25 11.04
CA PRO A 111 -24.33 75.89 11.42
C PRO A 111 -23.91 75.69 12.87
N ASN A 112 -24.88 75.48 13.77
CA ASN A 112 -24.61 75.40 15.20
C ASN A 112 -24.32 73.99 15.68
N SER A 113 -24.85 72.97 15.01
CA SER A 113 -24.69 71.56 15.40
C SER A 113 -23.72 70.77 14.52
N HIS A 114 -23.54 71.17 13.26
CA HIS A 114 -22.68 70.45 12.34
C HIS A 114 -21.19 70.68 12.62
N ARG A 115 -20.44 69.59 12.74
CA ARG A 115 -18.98 69.64 12.86
C ARG A 115 -18.36 69.77 11.46
N PHE A 116 -17.93 70.97 11.12
CA PHE A 116 -17.27 71.25 9.84
C PHE A 116 -15.91 70.54 9.71
N GLY A 117 -15.55 70.20 8.47
CA GLY A 117 -14.31 69.51 8.12
C GLY A 117 -14.58 68.20 7.37
N ALA A 118 -13.57 67.67 6.69
CA ALA A 118 -13.69 66.37 6.07
C ALA A 118 -13.71 65.29 7.16
N ILE A 119 -14.72 64.42 7.12
CA ILE A 119 -14.75 63.20 7.91
C ILE A 119 -14.49 62.03 6.97
N ASP A 120 -13.75 61.03 7.46
CA ASP A 120 -13.75 59.72 6.82
C ASP A 120 -15.14 59.12 6.98
N ARG A 121 -15.80 58.82 5.86
CA ARG A 121 -17.21 58.38 5.86
C ARG A 121 -17.36 56.97 6.44
N ASP A 122 -16.32 56.16 6.34
CA ASP A 122 -16.29 54.78 6.83
C ASP A 122 -15.01 54.56 7.67
N PRO A 123 -14.93 55.08 8.91
CA PRO A 123 -13.77 54.84 9.76
C PRO A 123 -13.62 53.35 10.01
N GLU A 124 -12.51 52.77 9.54
CA GLU A 124 -12.25 51.33 9.66
C GLU A 124 -12.06 50.94 11.13
N ARG A 125 -13.15 50.49 11.76
CA ARG A 125 -13.17 50.07 13.16
C ARG A 125 -12.38 48.77 13.32
N ASP A 126 -11.42 48.78 14.24
CA ASP A 126 -10.52 47.65 14.53
C ASP A 126 -9.66 47.20 13.32
N GLY A 127 -9.32 48.12 12.40
CA GLY A 127 -8.55 47.80 11.18
C GLY A 127 -7.23 47.07 11.46
N VAL A 128 -6.47 47.49 12.48
CA VAL A 128 -5.22 46.82 12.87
C VAL A 128 -5.47 45.38 13.34
N ARG A 129 -6.53 45.14 14.10
CA ARG A 129 -6.87 43.80 14.58
C ARG A 129 -7.21 42.87 13.41
N ARG A 130 -7.98 43.37 12.44
CA ARG A 130 -8.31 42.62 11.21
C ARG A 130 -7.06 42.30 10.39
N ALA A 131 -6.13 43.26 10.26
CA ALA A 131 -4.87 43.08 9.55
C ALA A 131 -3.92 42.08 10.24
N VAL A 132 -3.88 42.06 11.58
CA VAL A 132 -3.02 41.14 12.35
C VAL A 132 -3.58 39.71 12.36
N GLN A 133 -4.91 39.56 12.34
CA GLN A 133 -5.59 38.25 12.41
C GLN A 133 -6.46 37.99 11.16
N PRO A 134 -5.86 37.86 9.97
CA PRO A 134 -6.60 37.73 8.71
C PRO A 134 -7.42 36.43 8.63
N ALA A 135 -7.08 35.42 9.43
CA ALA A 135 -7.81 34.15 9.48
C ALA A 135 -9.26 34.28 10.02
N LEU A 136 -9.56 35.35 10.77
CA LEU A 136 -10.91 35.62 11.27
C LEU A 136 -11.79 36.33 10.23
N ASP A 137 -11.19 36.87 9.17
CA ASP A 137 -11.90 37.57 8.13
C ASP A 137 -12.52 36.56 7.13
N PRO A 138 -13.85 36.51 6.99
CA PRO A 138 -14.49 35.62 6.04
C PRO A 138 -14.13 35.95 4.57
N ALA A 139 -13.69 37.17 4.26
CA ALA A 139 -13.32 37.57 2.89
C ALA A 139 -11.95 37.02 2.45
N LEU A 140 -11.05 36.71 3.38
CA LEU A 140 -9.66 36.29 3.12
C LEU A 140 -9.45 34.76 3.22
N GLN A 141 -10.53 33.98 3.17
CA GLN A 141 -10.42 32.53 3.22
C GLN A 141 -9.92 31.95 1.90
N PRO A 142 -9.01 30.97 1.92
CA PRO A 142 -8.59 30.30 0.71
C PRO A 142 -9.78 29.56 0.08
N PRO A 143 -9.87 29.51 -1.27
CA PRO A 143 -10.90 28.72 -1.92
C PRO A 143 -10.76 27.24 -1.53
N LYS A 144 -11.86 26.63 -1.09
CA LYS A 144 -11.89 25.22 -0.68
C LYS A 144 -11.78 24.24 -1.84
N VAL A 145 -12.14 24.69 -3.04
CA VAL A 145 -12.13 23.89 -4.26
C VAL A 145 -11.08 24.47 -5.19
N LEU A 146 -10.10 23.65 -5.52
CA LEU A 146 -9.03 23.96 -6.45
C LEU A 146 -9.01 22.92 -7.58
N PRO A 147 -8.46 23.26 -8.75
CA PRO A 147 -8.42 22.32 -9.86
C PRO A 147 -7.54 21.12 -9.48
N LYS A 148 -8.02 19.92 -9.81
CA LYS A 148 -7.36 18.65 -9.52
C LYS A 148 -5.87 18.66 -9.92
N LEU A 149 -5.58 19.13 -11.13
CA LEU A 149 -4.21 19.19 -11.66
C LEU A 149 -3.25 20.00 -10.76
N HIS A 150 -3.75 21.10 -10.17
CA HIS A 150 -2.94 21.94 -9.29
C HIS A 150 -2.66 21.24 -7.95
N GLU A 151 -3.68 20.63 -7.33
CA GLU A 151 -3.51 19.93 -6.07
C GLU A 151 -2.65 18.67 -6.21
N ASP A 152 -2.77 17.92 -7.31
CA ASP A 152 -1.92 16.76 -7.61
C ASP A 152 -0.44 17.19 -7.78
N TYR A 153 -0.18 18.31 -8.46
CA TYR A 153 1.16 18.90 -8.58
C TYR A 153 1.69 19.35 -7.21
N LYS A 154 0.87 20.05 -6.42
CA LYS A 154 1.23 20.56 -5.10
C LYS A 154 1.54 19.42 -4.12
N ALA A 155 0.78 18.32 -4.15
CA ALA A 155 1.00 17.14 -3.31
C ALA A 155 2.39 16.52 -3.49
N THR A 156 2.97 16.62 -4.69
CA THR A 156 4.31 16.10 -5.01
C THR A 156 5.39 17.19 -4.88
N SER A 157 5.07 18.44 -5.22
CA SER A 157 6.04 19.53 -5.27
C SER A 157 6.32 20.18 -3.91
N THR A 158 5.33 20.21 -3.00
CA THR A 158 5.47 20.84 -1.69
C THR A 158 6.08 19.86 -0.68
N ASP A 159 7.08 20.33 0.08
CA ASP A 159 7.66 19.59 1.19
C ASP A 159 6.88 19.88 2.50
N TYR A 160 6.52 18.83 3.23
CA TYR A 160 5.73 18.91 4.46
C TYR A 160 6.58 18.58 5.70
N LEU A 161 6.30 19.25 6.82
CA LEU A 161 6.96 18.95 8.09
C LEU A 161 6.57 17.55 8.60
N GLY A 162 7.56 16.79 9.07
CA GLY A 162 7.36 15.45 9.64
C GLY A 162 7.04 14.34 8.64
N ARG A 163 6.96 14.66 7.34
CA ARG A 163 6.80 13.68 6.26
C ARG A 163 8.00 13.75 5.32
N PRO A 164 8.51 12.61 4.82
CA PRO A 164 9.49 12.63 3.74
C PRO A 164 8.85 13.18 2.45
N LYS A 165 9.69 13.67 1.55
CA LYS A 165 9.27 14.20 0.25
C LYS A 165 8.56 13.14 -0.59
N GLN A 166 7.40 13.49 -1.14
CA GLN A 166 6.67 12.61 -2.05
C GLN A 166 7.30 12.68 -3.44
N LEU A 167 7.74 11.53 -3.97
CA LEU A 167 8.42 11.45 -5.28
C LEU A 167 7.50 10.96 -6.41
N GLY A 168 6.20 10.83 -6.16
CA GLY A 168 5.24 10.41 -7.20
C GLY A 168 5.36 8.95 -7.63
N THR A 169 6.01 8.08 -6.84
CA THR A 169 5.91 6.63 -7.01
C THR A 169 4.49 6.21 -6.69
N GLY A 170 3.68 5.99 -7.72
CA GLY A 170 2.27 5.56 -7.58
C GLY A 170 2.10 4.29 -6.75
N ASP A 171 0.84 3.89 -6.56
CA ASP A 171 0.52 2.72 -5.75
C ASP A 171 1.09 1.44 -6.37
N ARG A 172 1.95 0.75 -5.61
CA ARG A 172 2.58 -0.52 -6.01
C ARG A 172 1.71 -1.72 -5.66
N ALA A 173 0.50 -1.51 -5.13
CA ALA A 173 -0.43 -2.55 -4.68
C ALA A 173 0.22 -3.51 -3.66
N LEU A 174 1.06 -2.98 -2.78
CA LEU A 174 1.75 -3.74 -1.73
C LEU A 174 0.94 -3.68 -0.43
N PRO A 175 0.84 -4.79 0.33
CA PRO A 175 0.20 -4.77 1.64
C PRO A 175 0.97 -3.84 2.60
N PRO A 176 0.30 -3.25 3.60
CA PRO A 176 0.93 -2.31 4.53
C PRO A 176 2.03 -2.96 5.40
N ASP A 177 2.00 -4.28 5.53
CA ASP A 177 3.00 -5.08 6.26
C ASP A 177 4.18 -5.54 5.36
N HIS A 178 4.21 -5.10 4.10
CA HIS A 178 5.30 -5.45 3.18
C HIS A 178 6.63 -4.83 3.62
N THR A 179 7.64 -5.67 3.80
CA THR A 179 9.01 -5.23 4.06
C THR A 179 9.75 -5.01 2.75
N PHE A 180 10.19 -3.76 2.52
CA PHE A 180 10.99 -3.41 1.35
C PHE A 180 12.42 -3.95 1.47
N GLY A 181 13.03 -4.27 0.32
CA GLY A 181 14.38 -4.80 0.23
C GLY A 181 14.44 -5.99 -0.72
N VAL A 182 15.57 -6.70 -0.72
CA VAL A 182 15.74 -7.94 -1.47
C VAL A 182 15.81 -9.09 -0.46
N PRO A 183 14.84 -10.03 -0.46
CA PRO A 183 14.92 -11.19 0.41
C PRO A 183 16.15 -12.01 0.05
N SER A 184 16.80 -12.59 1.07
CA SER A 184 17.96 -13.47 0.91
C SER A 184 17.61 -14.67 0.02
N LEU A 185 16.42 -15.24 0.21
CA LEU A 185 15.86 -16.27 -0.63
C LEU A 185 14.94 -15.64 -1.68
N ARG A 186 15.40 -15.58 -2.93
CA ARG A 186 14.64 -15.00 -4.06
C ARG A 186 13.79 -16.02 -4.82
N LYS A 187 14.10 -17.30 -4.64
CA LYS A 187 13.44 -18.42 -5.34
C LYS A 187 12.52 -19.15 -4.36
N GLY A 188 11.90 -20.23 -4.84
CA GLY A 188 11.20 -21.16 -3.96
C GLY A 188 12.13 -21.70 -2.88
N ARG A 189 11.55 -22.38 -1.89
CA ARG A 189 12.30 -22.97 -0.79
C ARG A 189 13.31 -23.99 -1.31
N GLU A 190 14.59 -23.64 -1.21
CA GLU A 190 15.68 -24.57 -1.49
C GLU A 190 15.73 -25.64 -0.39
N PRO A 191 16.01 -26.91 -0.75
CA PRO A 191 16.14 -27.98 0.22
C PRO A 191 17.31 -27.70 1.16
N GLY A 192 17.10 -27.91 2.46
CA GLY A 192 18.17 -27.79 3.44
C GLY A 192 19.19 -28.93 3.33
N VAL A 193 20.35 -28.78 3.98
CA VAL A 193 21.41 -29.80 3.94
C VAL A 193 20.92 -31.19 4.38
N GLY A 194 20.00 -31.27 5.34
CA GLY A 194 19.43 -32.54 5.80
C GLY A 194 18.62 -33.26 4.72
N GLU A 195 17.81 -32.52 3.96
CA GLU A 195 17.04 -33.06 2.82
C GLU A 195 17.97 -33.45 1.65
N LEU A 196 19.06 -32.70 1.48
CA LEU A 196 20.06 -32.97 0.44
C LEU A 196 20.91 -34.24 0.73
N LEU A 197 21.14 -34.56 2.01
CA LEU A 197 21.89 -35.74 2.42
C LEU A 197 21.05 -37.02 2.39
N ALA A 198 19.78 -36.90 2.79
CA ALA A 198 18.83 -38.01 2.85
C ALA A 198 17.88 -37.99 1.64
N THR A 199 18.39 -37.62 0.46
CA THR A 199 17.63 -37.49 -0.78
C THR A 199 16.67 -38.65 -0.99
N GLY A 200 15.45 -38.34 -1.45
CA GLY A 200 14.36 -39.29 -1.63
C GLY A 200 14.55 -40.22 -2.82
N TYR A 201 15.59 -41.05 -2.78
CA TYR A 201 15.83 -42.10 -3.76
C TYR A 201 14.65 -43.09 -3.75
N GLY A 202 14.21 -43.48 -4.95
CA GLY A 202 13.18 -44.51 -5.08
C GLY A 202 13.68 -45.87 -4.61
N ALA A 203 12.77 -46.80 -4.30
CA ALA A 203 13.16 -48.13 -3.81
C ALA A 203 14.21 -48.84 -4.70
N ARG A 204 14.09 -48.70 -6.03
CA ARG A 204 15.04 -49.28 -7.00
C ARG A 204 16.45 -48.68 -6.94
N GLU A 205 16.58 -47.42 -6.53
CA GLU A 205 17.88 -46.75 -6.39
C GLU A 205 18.52 -47.06 -5.03
N GLN A 206 17.71 -47.47 -4.05
CA GLN A 206 18.17 -47.97 -2.76
C GLN A 206 18.59 -49.45 -2.83
N ASP A 207 18.02 -50.21 -3.76
CA ASP A 207 18.39 -51.59 -4.02
C ASP A 207 19.85 -51.67 -4.53
N PRO A 208 20.58 -52.73 -4.16
CA PRO A 208 21.95 -52.91 -4.60
C PRO A 208 22.05 -53.20 -6.10
N ASP A 209 23.23 -52.90 -6.68
CA ASP A 209 23.47 -53.09 -8.11
C ASP A 209 23.27 -54.55 -8.55
N SER A 210 22.68 -54.70 -9.74
CA SER A 210 22.22 -56.01 -10.24
C SER A 210 23.32 -56.96 -10.72
N ASP A 211 24.53 -56.45 -10.95
CA ASP A 211 25.72 -57.19 -11.40
C ASP A 211 26.55 -57.75 -10.24
N LEU A 212 26.14 -57.49 -9.00
CA LEU A 212 26.75 -58.10 -7.83
C LEU A 212 26.52 -59.62 -7.82
N GLY A 213 27.61 -60.38 -7.84
CA GLY A 213 27.61 -61.84 -7.74
C GLY A 213 27.26 -62.60 -9.03
N LYS A 214 27.01 -61.93 -10.15
CA LYS A 214 26.72 -62.57 -11.44
C LYS A 214 27.04 -61.68 -12.63
N SER A 215 27.48 -62.29 -13.72
CA SER A 215 27.63 -61.61 -15.01
C SER A 215 26.27 -61.33 -15.65
N LEU A 216 25.96 -60.05 -15.88
CA LEU A 216 24.81 -59.63 -16.69
C LEU A 216 25.13 -59.45 -18.16
N ARG A 217 26.42 -59.39 -18.53
CA ARG A 217 26.90 -59.22 -19.90
C ARG A 217 26.38 -60.35 -20.78
N GLU A 218 25.65 -59.98 -21.83
CA GLU A 218 25.18 -60.91 -22.86
C GLU A 218 26.37 -61.73 -23.41
N GLY A 219 26.18 -63.05 -23.52
CA GLY A 219 27.23 -64.01 -23.88
C GLY A 219 28.00 -64.62 -22.71
N PHE A 220 28.01 -63.98 -21.53
CA PHE A 220 28.69 -64.48 -20.34
C PHE A 220 27.74 -64.74 -19.17
N ARG A 221 26.42 -64.60 -19.37
CA ARG A 221 25.42 -64.81 -18.31
C ARG A 221 25.42 -66.26 -17.87
N ASN A 222 25.45 -66.49 -16.56
CA ASN A 222 25.31 -67.83 -15.99
C ASN A 222 23.84 -68.26 -15.92
N THR A 223 23.18 -68.27 -17.07
CA THR A 223 21.78 -68.68 -17.24
C THR A 223 21.73 -69.67 -18.40
N THR A 224 21.22 -70.88 -18.15
CA THR A 224 21.03 -71.90 -19.18
C THR A 224 19.89 -71.52 -20.11
N ARG A 225 19.88 -72.13 -21.32
CA ARG A 225 18.74 -72.01 -22.22
C ARG A 225 17.56 -72.80 -21.64
N PRO A 226 16.31 -72.31 -21.78
CA PRO A 226 15.13 -73.06 -21.39
C PRO A 226 15.09 -74.42 -22.10
N GLY A 227 14.98 -75.51 -21.34
CA GLY A 227 14.99 -76.90 -21.83
C GLY A 227 16.35 -77.61 -21.76
N ASP A 228 17.44 -76.87 -21.48
CA ASP A 228 18.79 -77.42 -21.32
C ASP A 228 19.27 -77.38 -19.85
N GLU A 229 18.38 -77.19 -18.87
CA GLU A 229 18.76 -77.02 -17.45
C GLU A 229 19.52 -78.22 -16.88
N GLY A 230 19.21 -79.43 -17.35
CA GLY A 230 19.87 -80.68 -16.94
C GLY A 230 20.97 -81.18 -17.88
N ARG A 231 21.27 -80.44 -18.96
CA ARG A 231 22.22 -80.88 -19.98
C ARG A 231 23.65 -80.56 -19.58
N SER A 232 24.54 -81.55 -19.70
CA SER A 232 25.98 -81.33 -19.59
C SER A 232 26.50 -80.54 -20.81
N PHE A 233 27.00 -79.32 -20.59
CA PHE A 233 27.61 -78.51 -21.64
C PHE A 233 29.03 -78.96 -21.93
N GLY A 234 29.20 -79.78 -22.96
CA GLY A 234 30.49 -80.31 -23.38
C GLY A 234 30.39 -81.23 -24.59
N VAL A 235 31.53 -81.81 -24.98
CA VAL A 235 31.62 -82.82 -26.03
C VAL A 235 31.85 -84.19 -25.38
N PRO A 236 30.89 -85.13 -25.45
CA PRO A 236 31.10 -86.48 -24.91
C PRO A 236 32.12 -87.24 -25.76
N THR A 237 32.84 -88.16 -25.13
CA THR A 237 33.84 -89.02 -25.79
C THR A 237 33.18 -89.97 -26.79
N ILE A 238 32.03 -90.55 -26.45
CA ILE A 238 31.21 -91.36 -27.34
C ILE A 238 30.13 -90.45 -27.94
N ARG A 239 30.13 -90.31 -29.27
CA ARG A 239 29.31 -89.33 -29.99
C ARG A 239 27.98 -89.93 -30.46
N THR A 240 27.18 -90.46 -29.52
CA THR A 240 25.82 -90.97 -29.79
C THR A 240 24.85 -89.85 -30.19
N ASP A 241 25.21 -88.60 -29.88
CA ASP A 241 24.46 -87.37 -30.21
C ASP A 241 24.52 -87.02 -31.72
N LEU A 242 25.45 -87.61 -32.46
CA LEU A 242 25.63 -87.34 -33.89
C LEU A 242 24.95 -88.38 -34.75
N LYS A 243 24.33 -87.91 -35.84
CA LYS A 243 23.86 -88.79 -36.91
C LYS A 243 25.06 -89.47 -37.58
N LEU A 244 24.97 -90.78 -37.78
CA LEU A 244 25.99 -91.53 -38.48
C LEU A 244 26.16 -91.00 -39.92
N PRO A 245 27.40 -90.82 -40.41
CA PRO A 245 27.63 -90.38 -41.77
C PRO A 245 27.22 -91.47 -42.77
N ARG A 246 26.66 -91.06 -43.91
CA ARG A 246 26.24 -91.99 -44.98
C ARG A 246 27.39 -92.85 -45.51
N LEU A 247 28.60 -92.30 -45.53
CA LEU A 247 29.83 -92.99 -45.90
C LEU A 247 30.91 -92.58 -44.90
N ARG A 248 31.52 -93.55 -44.22
CA ARG A 248 32.56 -93.29 -43.21
C ARG A 248 33.84 -92.82 -43.90
N SER A 249 34.46 -91.78 -43.35
CA SER A 249 35.80 -91.34 -43.79
C SER A 249 36.84 -92.42 -43.50
N VAL A 250 37.86 -92.54 -44.35
CA VAL A 250 39.00 -93.44 -44.13
C VAL A 250 39.80 -93.06 -42.87
N ALA A 251 39.90 -91.76 -42.59
CA ALA A 251 40.59 -91.22 -41.43
C ALA A 251 39.58 -90.67 -40.41
N ASN A 252 38.73 -91.55 -39.86
CA ASN A 252 37.74 -91.15 -38.85
C ASN A 252 38.24 -91.48 -37.43
N PRO A 253 38.57 -90.48 -36.59
CA PRO A 253 39.07 -90.72 -35.23
C PRO A 253 37.95 -90.79 -34.17
N ARG A 254 36.67 -90.73 -34.56
CA ARG A 254 35.53 -90.59 -33.64
C ARG A 254 34.70 -91.87 -33.57
N ASN A 255 34.34 -92.27 -32.36
CA ASN A 255 33.40 -93.36 -32.08
C ASN A 255 31.96 -92.82 -31.93
N TYR A 256 31.01 -93.41 -32.66
CA TYR A 256 29.60 -93.02 -32.71
C TYR A 256 28.68 -93.86 -31.80
N GLY A 257 29.25 -94.78 -31.00
CA GLY A 257 28.54 -95.66 -30.09
C GLY A 257 28.07 -96.98 -30.70
N ASN A 258 28.41 -97.26 -31.96
CA ASN A 258 28.07 -98.49 -32.68
C ASN A 258 29.29 -99.36 -33.03
N GLU A 259 30.44 -99.08 -32.42
CA GLU A 259 31.66 -99.89 -32.57
C GLU A 259 31.61 -101.11 -31.66
N SER A 260 32.16 -102.23 -32.12
CA SER A 260 32.26 -103.46 -31.35
C SER A 260 33.27 -103.32 -30.20
N ASP A 261 33.04 -104.04 -29.11
CA ASP A 261 34.01 -104.10 -28.01
C ASP A 261 35.32 -104.79 -28.45
N ALA A 262 36.43 -104.44 -27.80
CA ALA A 262 37.74 -105.02 -28.08
C ALA A 262 37.73 -106.55 -27.97
N GLY A 263 36.99 -107.13 -27.02
CA GLY A 263 36.85 -108.57 -26.87
C GLY A 263 36.11 -109.23 -28.03
N GLN A 264 35.10 -108.55 -28.58
CA GLN A 264 34.29 -109.04 -29.70
C GLN A 264 35.09 -109.03 -31.02
N VAL A 265 35.95 -108.02 -31.22
CA VAL A 265 36.84 -107.97 -32.39
C VAL A 265 37.89 -109.08 -32.36
N LEU A 266 38.39 -109.46 -31.17
CA LEU A 266 39.32 -110.58 -31.01
C LEU A 266 38.67 -111.95 -31.28
N ARG A 267 37.34 -112.05 -31.15
CA ARG A 267 36.56 -113.28 -31.33
C ARG A 267 35.29 -113.00 -32.15
N PRO A 268 35.45 -112.68 -33.44
CA PRO A 268 34.31 -112.28 -34.27
C PRO A 268 33.32 -113.44 -34.46
N PRO A 269 32.03 -113.15 -34.66
CA PRO A 269 31.07 -114.18 -35.04
C PRO A 269 31.40 -114.74 -36.43
N LEU A 270 31.01 -115.98 -36.71
CA LEU A 270 31.22 -116.62 -38.02
C LEU A 270 30.62 -115.82 -39.19
N ALA A 271 29.60 -115.00 -38.92
CA ALA A 271 28.98 -114.13 -39.91
C ALA A 271 29.86 -112.96 -40.36
N ALA A 272 30.90 -112.61 -39.60
CA ALA A 272 31.85 -111.56 -39.97
C ALA A 272 32.65 -111.95 -41.23
N ASP A 273 32.96 -113.24 -41.41
CA ASP A 273 33.63 -113.76 -42.62
C ASP A 273 32.77 -113.58 -43.88
N LEU A 274 31.45 -113.49 -43.72
CA LEU A 274 30.47 -113.22 -44.77
C LEU A 274 30.24 -111.72 -45.00
N GLY A 275 30.94 -110.85 -44.26
CA GLY A 275 30.83 -109.41 -44.37
C GLY A 275 29.60 -108.79 -43.68
N ILE A 276 28.93 -109.54 -42.78
CA ILE A 276 27.81 -109.01 -41.99
C ILE A 276 28.37 -108.23 -40.80
N SER A 277 28.01 -106.95 -40.69
CA SER A 277 28.42 -106.08 -39.58
C SER A 277 27.73 -106.45 -38.27
N ASP A 278 28.41 -106.28 -37.13
CA ASP A 278 27.84 -106.54 -35.79
C ASP A 278 26.56 -105.71 -35.51
N GLU A 279 26.51 -104.47 -36.00
CA GLU A 279 25.32 -103.60 -35.88
C GLU A 279 24.09 -104.17 -36.59
N ALA A 280 24.25 -105.03 -37.60
CA ALA A 280 23.14 -105.61 -38.34
C ALA A 280 22.36 -106.65 -37.53
N PHE A 281 23.00 -107.25 -36.52
CA PHE A 281 22.37 -108.17 -35.58
C PHE A 281 21.57 -107.45 -34.50
N VAL A 282 22.07 -106.30 -34.04
CA VAL A 282 21.45 -105.46 -33.00
C VAL A 282 20.41 -104.51 -33.58
N ALA A 283 20.43 -104.25 -34.89
CA ALA A 283 19.47 -103.40 -35.57
C ALA A 283 18.03 -103.89 -35.37
N LEU A 284 17.17 -102.98 -34.86
CA LEU A 284 15.74 -103.23 -34.65
C LEU A 284 15.00 -103.35 -35.97
N ARG A 285 14.35 -104.49 -36.19
CA ARG A 285 13.59 -104.83 -37.40
C ARG A 285 12.09 -105.00 -37.09
N PRO A 286 11.19 -104.73 -38.06
CA PRO A 286 9.77 -105.03 -37.91
C PRO A 286 9.51 -106.55 -38.01
N LYS A 287 8.35 -106.98 -37.49
CA LYS A 287 7.92 -108.40 -37.48
C LYS A 287 7.94 -109.03 -38.88
N GLU A 288 7.49 -108.28 -39.88
CA GLU A 288 7.39 -108.71 -41.27
C GLU A 288 8.77 -109.06 -41.85
N ASP A 289 9.79 -108.23 -41.57
CA ASP A 289 11.16 -108.44 -42.07
C ASP A 289 11.80 -109.68 -41.43
N ILE A 290 11.63 -109.87 -40.11
CA ILE A 290 12.15 -111.07 -39.43
C ILE A 290 11.46 -112.32 -39.98
N ARG A 291 10.15 -112.25 -40.24
CA ARG A 291 9.39 -113.37 -40.80
C ARG A 291 9.90 -113.77 -42.18
N GLN A 292 10.18 -112.79 -43.06
CA GLN A 292 10.75 -113.06 -44.37
C GLN A 292 12.14 -113.70 -44.27
N LEU A 293 13.00 -113.17 -43.40
CA LEU A 293 14.34 -113.71 -43.19
C LEU A 293 14.31 -115.16 -42.70
N VAL A 294 13.42 -115.48 -41.76
CA VAL A 294 13.22 -116.85 -41.26
C VAL A 294 12.82 -117.82 -42.39
N ASN A 295 11.91 -117.39 -43.27
CA ASN A 295 11.46 -118.20 -44.40
C ASN A 295 12.59 -118.42 -45.42
N GLU A 296 13.36 -117.39 -45.74
CA GLU A 296 14.50 -117.48 -46.66
C GLU A 296 15.66 -118.29 -46.08
N ALA A 297 15.87 -118.24 -44.76
CA ALA A 297 16.88 -119.03 -44.06
C ALA A 297 16.58 -120.54 -44.02
N GLY A 298 15.41 -120.97 -44.49
CA GLY A 298 15.01 -122.38 -44.50
C GLY A 298 14.63 -122.93 -43.13
N LEU A 299 14.31 -122.05 -42.17
CA LEU A 299 13.84 -122.45 -40.85
C LEU A 299 12.34 -122.77 -40.91
N THR A 300 11.98 -124.05 -40.85
CA THR A 300 10.58 -124.50 -40.80
C THR A 300 10.00 -124.27 -39.39
N LEU A 301 9.45 -123.08 -39.15
CA LEU A 301 8.79 -122.70 -37.89
C LEU A 301 7.27 -122.62 -38.10
N THR A 302 6.50 -123.13 -37.14
CA THR A 302 5.04 -122.89 -37.14
C THR A 302 4.74 -121.44 -36.80
N ASP A 303 3.59 -120.92 -37.25
CA ASP A 303 3.18 -119.52 -36.99
C ASP A 303 3.08 -119.22 -35.49
N ALA A 304 2.60 -120.19 -34.70
CA ALA A 304 2.49 -120.07 -33.25
C ALA A 304 3.86 -119.98 -32.55
N GLU A 305 4.84 -120.79 -32.97
CA GLU A 305 6.20 -120.74 -32.42
C GLU A 305 6.91 -119.44 -32.80
N PHE A 306 6.68 -118.96 -34.03
CA PHE A 306 7.22 -117.69 -34.49
C PHE A 306 6.65 -116.51 -33.70
N ASP A 307 5.34 -116.47 -33.49
CA ASP A 307 4.67 -115.39 -32.76
C ASP A 307 5.10 -115.34 -31.30
N ALA A 308 5.22 -116.49 -30.64
CA ALA A 308 5.68 -116.56 -29.26
C ALA A 308 7.17 -116.17 -29.11
N ALA A 309 8.04 -116.58 -30.04
CA ALA A 309 9.44 -116.15 -30.04
C ALA A 309 9.59 -114.65 -30.32
N TRP A 310 8.70 -114.09 -31.17
CA TRP A 310 8.63 -112.66 -31.46
C TRP A 310 8.17 -111.86 -30.23
N GLU A 311 7.14 -112.31 -29.53
CA GLU A 311 6.65 -111.64 -28.32
C GLU A 311 7.72 -111.55 -27.24
N LEU A 312 8.43 -112.65 -26.99
CA LEU A 312 9.53 -112.69 -26.01
C LEU A 312 10.67 -111.73 -26.40
N ALA A 313 11.04 -111.69 -27.69
CA ALA A 313 12.07 -110.78 -28.18
C ALA A 313 11.64 -109.30 -28.11
N ALA A 314 10.38 -109.00 -28.47
CA ALA A 314 9.83 -107.65 -28.42
C ALA A 314 9.70 -107.12 -26.98
N GLU A 315 9.37 -107.99 -26.02
CA GLU A 315 9.36 -107.64 -24.60
C GLU A 315 10.77 -107.34 -24.09
N ALA A 316 11.76 -108.18 -24.43
CA ALA A 316 13.15 -107.98 -24.02
C ALA A 316 13.74 -106.67 -24.56
N ASP A 317 13.52 -106.38 -25.85
CA ASP A 317 14.00 -105.15 -26.48
C ASP A 317 13.22 -103.91 -26.02
N GLY A 318 11.92 -104.06 -25.71
CA GLY A 318 11.09 -103.00 -25.13
C GLY A 318 11.50 -102.64 -23.70
N ALA A 319 11.79 -103.63 -22.86
CA ALA A 319 12.29 -103.42 -21.50
C ALA A 319 13.72 -102.84 -21.49
N GLY A 320 14.57 -103.29 -22.42
CA GLY A 320 15.92 -102.74 -22.63
C GLY A 320 15.90 -101.28 -23.09
N ALA A 321 14.97 -100.91 -23.98
CA ALA A 321 14.79 -99.54 -24.43
C ALA A 321 14.31 -98.61 -23.30
N ALA A 322 13.41 -99.08 -22.42
CA ALA A 322 12.96 -98.34 -21.25
C ALA A 322 14.09 -98.12 -20.22
N ALA A 323 14.94 -99.13 -19.98
CA ALA A 323 16.06 -99.02 -19.05
C ALA A 323 17.19 -98.08 -19.55
N ALA A 324 17.44 -98.03 -20.86
CA ALA A 324 18.46 -97.18 -21.45
C ALA A 324 18.06 -95.69 -21.52
N ALA A 325 16.76 -95.39 -21.56
CA ALA A 325 16.24 -94.01 -21.64
C ALA A 325 16.24 -93.28 -20.27
N GLY A 326 16.43 -93.97 -19.15
CA GLY A 326 16.39 -93.34 -17.82
C GLY A 326 15.06 -92.66 -17.48
N GLU A 327 14.00 -92.98 -18.22
CA GLU A 327 12.65 -92.42 -18.05
C GLU A 327 11.72 -93.49 -17.47
N GLU A 328 10.95 -93.11 -16.44
CA GLU A 328 9.78 -93.87 -16.02
C GLU A 328 8.82 -94.02 -17.20
N VAL A 329 8.41 -95.25 -17.48
CA VAL A 329 7.59 -95.62 -18.63
C VAL A 329 6.27 -94.82 -18.61
N SER A 330 6.20 -93.76 -19.41
CA SER A 330 4.92 -93.22 -19.86
C SER A 330 4.41 -94.13 -20.99
N ALA A 331 3.39 -94.92 -20.68
CA ALA A 331 2.69 -95.79 -21.61
C ALA A 331 1.97 -94.94 -22.67
N GLY A 332 2.71 -94.51 -23.71
CA GLY A 332 2.17 -93.50 -24.63
C GLY A 332 2.88 -93.32 -25.96
N THR A 333 3.79 -94.22 -26.37
CA THR A 333 4.33 -94.17 -27.73
C THR A 333 3.81 -95.35 -28.54
N SER A 334 2.87 -95.04 -29.43
CA SER A 334 2.21 -95.91 -30.41
C SER A 334 3.14 -96.36 -31.55
N GLY A 335 4.29 -96.92 -31.20
CA GLY A 335 5.18 -97.58 -32.15
C GLY A 335 4.76 -99.04 -32.36
N ARG A 336 4.75 -99.53 -33.60
CA ARG A 336 4.67 -100.97 -33.86
C ARG A 336 5.85 -101.67 -33.13
N PRO A 337 5.65 -102.83 -32.50
CA PRO A 337 6.73 -103.54 -31.81
C PRO A 337 7.87 -103.84 -32.79
N ARG A 338 9.11 -103.71 -32.33
CA ARG A 338 10.34 -104.01 -33.07
C ARG A 338 11.23 -104.88 -32.20
N ALA A 339 11.93 -105.82 -32.82
CA ALA A 339 12.89 -106.67 -32.14
C ALA A 339 14.18 -106.74 -32.96
N CYS A 340 15.32 -106.97 -32.32
CA CYS A 340 16.56 -107.28 -33.01
C CYS A 340 16.63 -108.79 -33.32
N ILE A 341 17.44 -109.15 -34.32
CA ILE A 341 17.48 -110.54 -34.79
C ILE A 341 18.25 -111.45 -33.83
N ASP A 342 19.23 -110.91 -33.09
CA ASP A 342 19.99 -111.66 -32.10
C ASP A 342 19.13 -112.05 -30.89
N THR A 343 18.32 -111.13 -30.35
CA THR A 343 17.37 -111.46 -29.27
C THR A 343 16.31 -112.43 -29.74
N PHE A 344 15.78 -112.28 -30.96
CA PHE A 344 14.85 -113.24 -31.55
C PHE A 344 15.45 -114.64 -31.70
N PHE A 345 16.69 -114.75 -32.19
CA PHE A 345 17.39 -116.02 -32.32
C PHE A 345 17.57 -116.68 -30.94
N ARG A 346 18.00 -115.93 -29.93
CA ARG A 346 18.14 -116.43 -28.56
C ARG A 346 16.80 -116.85 -27.96
N ALA A 347 15.74 -116.04 -28.15
CA ALA A 347 14.38 -116.34 -27.70
C ALA A 347 13.87 -117.66 -28.28
N ARG A 348 14.01 -117.83 -29.60
CA ARG A 348 13.66 -119.07 -30.29
C ARG A 348 14.41 -120.27 -29.71
N HIS A 349 15.73 -120.18 -29.58
CA HIS A 349 16.53 -121.30 -29.09
C HIS A 349 16.26 -121.62 -27.62
N HIS A 350 15.95 -120.60 -26.82
CA HIS A 350 15.52 -120.77 -25.44
C HIS A 350 14.18 -121.51 -25.34
N MET A 351 13.19 -121.14 -26.16
CA MET A 351 11.91 -121.84 -26.23
C MET A 351 12.08 -123.28 -26.74
N LEU A 352 12.90 -123.47 -27.77
CA LEU A 352 13.20 -124.79 -28.33
C LEU A 352 13.84 -125.72 -27.29
N ALA A 353 14.70 -125.18 -26.42
CA ALA A 353 15.33 -125.95 -25.34
C ALA A 353 14.31 -126.47 -24.30
N GLN A 354 13.15 -125.83 -24.18
CA GLN A 354 12.09 -126.24 -23.23
C GLN A 354 11.11 -127.26 -23.84
N THR A 355 10.93 -127.25 -25.16
CA THR A 355 9.90 -128.04 -25.85
C THR A 355 10.44 -129.32 -26.50
N LEU A 356 11.72 -129.37 -26.88
CA LEU A 356 12.32 -130.56 -27.48
C LEU A 356 12.41 -131.73 -26.49
N HIS A 357 11.68 -132.80 -26.76
CA HIS A 357 11.86 -134.09 -26.12
C HIS A 357 12.95 -134.85 -26.87
N VAL A 358 14.20 -134.70 -26.46
CA VAL A 358 15.29 -135.57 -26.94
C VAL A 358 15.19 -136.89 -26.15
N PRO A 359 14.87 -138.03 -26.78
CA PRO A 359 14.98 -139.31 -26.09
C PRO A 359 16.45 -139.51 -25.67
N PRO A 360 16.73 -139.91 -24.42
CA PRO A 360 18.10 -140.11 -23.98
C PRO A 360 18.80 -141.15 -24.87
N PRO A 361 20.08 -140.96 -25.23
CA PRO A 361 20.85 -142.01 -25.86
C PRO A 361 21.21 -143.05 -24.78
N PHE A 362 20.27 -143.99 -24.59
CA PHE A 362 20.29 -145.13 -23.65
C PHE A 362 20.11 -144.82 -22.16
#